data_AF-A0A543GFR6-F1
#
_entry.id   AF-A0A543GFR6-F1
#
_cell.length_a   1.000
_cell.length_b   1.000
_cell.length_c   1.000
_cell.angle_alpha   90.00
_cell.angle_beta   90.00
_cell.angle_gamma   90.00
#
_symmetry.space_group_name_H-M   'P 1'
#
loop_
_entity.id
_entity.type
_entity.pdbx_description
1 polymer ?
#
loop_
_entity_poly.entity_id
_entity_poly.type
_entity_poly.pdbx_seq_one_letter_code
_entity_poly.pdbx_strand_id
1 'polypeptide(L)'
;MSEDRTGRGESIDLHARRRAYQLVRAALSDDSNQEQGISAARSLAAAVLAEAGIDGVAEVAVDLSMRLASALERIAADQGLAAVDLAEVWFVD
;
A
#
# COMPACT_ATOMS: atom_id res chain seq x y z
N MET A 1 14.40 -14.77 -30.45
CA MET A 1 14.23 -13.45 -29.82
C MET A 1 13.45 -13.67 -28.54
N SER A 2 14.15 -13.76 -27.41
CA SER A 2 13.53 -13.91 -26.09
C SER A 2 13.28 -12.51 -25.55
N GLU A 3 12.01 -12.13 -25.40
CA GLU A 3 11.63 -10.84 -24.85
C GLU A 3 12.00 -10.77 -23.37
N ASP A 4 12.74 -9.72 -23.05
CA ASP A 4 13.10 -9.22 -21.73
C ASP A 4 11.85 -8.85 -20.92
N ARG A 5 11.16 -9.86 -20.35
CA ARG A 5 9.94 -9.68 -19.53
C ARG A 5 10.24 -9.49 -18.04
N THR A 6 11.45 -9.76 -17.60
CA THR A 6 11.87 -9.64 -16.19
C THR A 6 12.02 -8.19 -15.77
N GLY A 7 12.57 -7.32 -16.62
CA GLY A 7 12.79 -5.91 -16.28
C GLY A 7 11.49 -5.12 -16.09
N ARG A 8 10.44 -5.38 -16.88
CA ARG A 8 9.17 -4.64 -16.80
C ARG A 8 8.39 -4.98 -15.53
N GLY A 9 8.32 -6.26 -15.15
CA GLY A 9 7.63 -6.71 -13.93
C GLY A 9 8.29 -6.21 -12.64
N GLU A 10 9.63 -6.27 -12.55
CA GLU A 10 10.36 -5.74 -11.39
C GLU A 10 10.30 -4.20 -11.31
N SER A 11 10.37 -3.51 -12.44
CA SER A 11 10.26 -2.04 -12.47
C SER A 11 8.88 -1.55 -12.00
N ILE A 12 7.85 -2.31 -12.37
CA ILE A 12 6.47 -2.06 -11.96
C ILE A 12 6.30 -2.34 -10.45
N ASP A 13 6.84 -3.44 -9.92
CA ASP A 13 6.85 -3.75 -8.47
C ASP A 13 7.53 -2.64 -7.65
N LEU A 14 8.68 -2.13 -8.12
CA LEU A 14 9.39 -1.02 -7.45
C LEU A 14 8.61 0.29 -7.50
N HIS A 15 7.88 0.55 -8.59
CA HIS A 15 7.04 1.74 -8.69
C HIS A 15 5.84 1.65 -7.75
N ALA A 16 5.14 0.52 -7.74
CA ALA A 16 4.01 0.26 -6.85
C ALA A 16 4.43 0.42 -5.39
N ARG A 17 5.57 -0.17 -5.01
CA ARG A 17 6.17 -0.06 -3.68
C ARG A 17 6.43 1.38 -3.26
N ARG A 18 6.99 2.20 -4.16
CA ARG A 18 7.26 3.61 -3.86
C ARG A 18 5.95 4.39 -3.66
N ARG A 19 4.94 4.13 -4.48
CA ARG A 19 3.63 4.79 -4.38
C ARG A 19 2.89 4.38 -3.11
N ALA A 20 2.91 3.10 -2.75
CA ALA A 20 2.38 2.61 -1.47
C ALA A 20 3.03 3.33 -0.27
N TYR A 21 4.36 3.49 -0.26
CA TYR A 21 5.05 4.26 0.77
C TYR A 21 4.60 5.72 0.84
N GLN A 22 4.46 6.39 -0.32
CA GLN A 22 4.00 7.79 -0.36
C GLN A 22 2.58 7.95 0.19
N LEU A 23 1.68 7.02 -0.13
CA LEU A 23 0.31 7.00 0.38
C LEU A 23 0.29 6.85 1.91
N VAL A 24 1.02 5.87 2.44
CA VAL A 24 1.11 5.65 3.89
C VAL A 24 1.73 6.86 4.59
N ARG A 25 2.81 7.42 4.05
CA ARG A 25 3.44 8.61 4.63
C ARG A 25 2.51 9.81 4.65
N ALA A 26 1.72 10.01 3.59
CA ALA A 26 0.74 11.09 3.54
C ALA A 26 -0.36 10.91 4.61
N ALA A 27 -0.79 9.68 4.85
CA ALA A 27 -1.78 9.37 5.89
C ALA A 27 -1.23 9.50 7.32
N LEU A 28 0.07 9.22 7.54
CA LEU A 28 0.73 9.28 8.84
C LEU A 28 1.36 10.65 9.17
N SER A 29 1.28 11.62 8.26
CA SER A 29 1.96 12.91 8.46
C SER A 29 1.27 13.74 9.56
N ASP A 30 1.93 13.88 10.70
CA ASP A 30 1.47 14.68 11.86
C ASP A 30 1.18 16.15 11.54
N ASP A 31 1.80 16.70 10.48
CA ASP A 31 1.58 18.08 10.01
C ASP A 31 0.21 18.29 9.35
N SER A 32 -0.56 17.23 9.10
CA SER A 32 -1.81 17.29 8.35
C SER A 32 -2.98 16.84 9.22
N ASN A 33 -4.03 17.68 9.34
CA ASN A 33 -5.29 17.23 9.94
C ASN A 33 -5.82 16.02 9.14
N GLN A 34 -6.55 15.09 9.75
CA GLN A 34 -6.95 13.81 9.14
C GLN A 34 -7.51 13.94 7.70
N GLU A 35 -8.26 15.01 7.43
CA GLU A 35 -8.81 15.32 6.10
C GLU A 35 -7.73 15.66 5.04
N GLN A 36 -6.65 16.31 5.44
CA GLN A 36 -5.53 16.65 4.56
C GLN A 36 -4.71 15.41 4.20
N GLY A 37 -4.49 14.48 5.14
CA GLY A 37 -3.85 13.19 4.85
C GLY A 37 -4.65 12.37 3.83
N ILE A 38 -5.98 12.33 3.99
CA ILE A 38 -6.89 11.67 3.02
C ILE A 38 -6.83 12.35 1.65
N SER A 39 -6.84 13.68 1.60
CA SER A 39 -6.77 14.43 0.35
C SER A 39 -5.44 14.18 -0.40
N ALA A 40 -4.32 14.15 0.33
CA ALA A 40 -3.01 13.86 -0.22
C ALA A 40 -2.91 12.42 -0.75
N ALA A 41 -3.43 11.45 0.00
CA ALA A 41 -3.49 10.06 -0.44
C ALA A 41 -4.36 9.89 -1.70
N ARG A 42 -5.53 10.53 -1.75
CA ARG A 42 -6.39 10.55 -2.96
C ARG A 42 -5.69 11.17 -4.16
N SER A 43 -4.97 12.27 -3.96
CA SER A 43 -4.22 12.93 -5.03
C SER A 43 -3.13 12.03 -5.60
N LEU A 44 -2.42 11.27 -4.74
CA LEU A 44 -1.42 10.29 -5.16
C LEU A 44 -2.06 9.12 -5.93
N ALA A 45 -3.20 8.59 -5.47
CA ALA A 45 -3.91 7.54 -6.18
C ALA A 45 -4.40 8.01 -7.58
N ALA A 46 -4.87 9.26 -7.68
CA ALA A 46 -5.25 9.85 -8.96
C ALA A 46 -4.06 10.02 -9.91
N ALA A 47 -2.88 10.37 -9.38
CA ALA A 47 -1.65 10.43 -10.17
C ALA A 47 -1.24 9.05 -10.71
N VAL A 48 -1.32 7.99 -9.88
CA VAL A 48 -1.06 6.62 -10.33
C VAL A 48 -2.05 6.20 -11.41
N LEU A 49 -3.33 6.51 -11.26
CA LEU A 49 -4.34 6.22 -12.28
C LEU A 49 -4.02 6.92 -13.61
N ALA A 50 -3.58 8.18 -13.56
CA ALA A 50 -3.22 8.94 -14.75
C ALA A 50 -1.94 8.42 -15.44
N GLU A 51 -0.96 7.95 -14.66
CA GLU A 51 0.35 7.50 -15.16
C GLU A 51 0.34 6.04 -15.63
N ALA A 52 -0.32 5.15 -14.88
CA ALA A 52 -0.22 3.69 -15.02
C ALA A 52 -1.58 2.99 -15.20
N GLY A 53 -2.69 3.73 -15.18
CA GLY A 53 -4.02 3.18 -15.37
C GLY A 53 -4.50 2.34 -14.17
N ILE A 54 -5.58 1.59 -14.41
CA ILE A 54 -6.25 0.78 -13.37
C ILE A 54 -5.31 -0.33 -12.85
N ASP A 55 -4.51 -0.93 -13.73
CA ASP A 55 -3.57 -1.99 -13.36
C ASP A 55 -2.54 -1.48 -12.34
N GLY A 56 -1.97 -0.29 -12.57
CA GLY A 56 -1.03 0.32 -11.62
C GLY A 56 -1.68 0.68 -10.27
N VAL A 57 -2.95 1.10 -10.28
CA VAL A 57 -3.69 1.32 -9.02
C VAL A 57 -3.92 0.00 -8.28
N ALA A 58 -4.28 -1.07 -9.01
CA ALA A 58 -4.50 -2.39 -8.43
C ALA A 58 -3.21 -2.95 -7.81
N GLU A 59 -2.08 -2.81 -8.48
CA GLU A 59 -0.77 -3.24 -7.96
C GLU A 59 -0.37 -2.48 -6.68
N VAL A 60 -0.58 -1.16 -6.65
CA VAL A 60 -0.34 -0.35 -5.44
C VAL A 60 -1.24 -0.81 -4.29
N ALA A 61 -2.52 -1.10 -4.57
CA ALA A 61 -3.45 -1.58 -3.55
C ALA A 61 -3.06 -2.97 -3.02
N VAL A 62 -2.62 -3.88 -3.89
CA VAL A 62 -2.12 -5.21 -3.50
C VAL A 62 -0.83 -5.11 -2.67
N ASP A 63 0.17 -4.34 -3.11
CA ASP A 63 1.43 -4.17 -2.35
C ASP A 63 1.16 -3.55 -0.98
N LEU A 64 0.27 -2.54 -0.90
CA LEU A 64 -0.13 -1.94 0.38
C LEU A 64 -0.80 -2.96 1.30
N SER A 65 -1.71 -3.78 0.78
CA SER A 65 -2.42 -4.82 1.53
C SER A 65 -1.46 -5.88 2.06
N MET A 66 -0.49 -6.32 1.25
CA MET A 66 0.52 -7.30 1.66
C MET A 66 1.45 -6.75 2.75
N ARG A 67 1.87 -5.50 2.64
CA ARG A 67 2.69 -4.84 3.67
C ARG A 67 1.93 -4.70 4.99
N LEU A 68 0.66 -4.33 4.90
CA LEU A 68 -0.20 -4.19 6.06
C LEU A 68 -0.40 -5.55 6.75
N ALA A 69 -0.64 -6.61 5.98
CA ALA A 69 -0.72 -7.98 6.52
C ALA A 69 0.57 -8.38 7.25
N SER A 70 1.75 -8.15 6.63
CA SER A 70 3.03 -8.44 7.30
C SER A 70 3.27 -7.60 8.56
N ALA A 71 2.79 -6.35 8.59
CA ALA A 71 2.86 -5.52 9.79
C ALA A 71 1.95 -6.05 10.91
N LEU A 72 0.73 -6.46 10.57
CA LEU A 72 -0.22 -7.08 11.50
C LEU A 72 0.32 -8.39 12.07
N GLU A 73 0.91 -9.25 11.22
CA GLU A 73 1.55 -10.49 11.67
C GLU A 73 2.62 -10.25 12.71
N ARG A 74 3.46 -9.22 12.50
CA ARG A 74 4.48 -8.86 13.48
C ARG A 74 3.88 -8.35 14.78
N ILE A 75 2.89 -7.46 14.71
CA ILE A 75 2.23 -6.90 15.90
C ILE A 75 1.47 -7.97 16.69
N ALA A 76 0.81 -8.90 15.99
CA ALA A 76 0.09 -10.02 16.59
C ALA A 76 1.07 -11.01 17.24
N ALA A 77 2.18 -11.34 16.56
CA ALA A 77 3.22 -12.20 17.12
C ALA A 77 3.82 -11.63 18.42
N ASP A 78 4.09 -10.32 18.45
CA ASP A 78 4.59 -9.63 19.65
C ASP A 78 3.59 -9.69 20.83
N GLN A 79 2.30 -9.90 20.54
CA GLN A 79 1.22 -10.02 21.54
C GLN A 79 0.78 -11.47 21.79
N GLY A 80 1.37 -12.46 21.11
CA GLY A 80 0.95 -13.86 21.19
C GLY A 80 -0.43 -14.14 20.58
N LEU A 81 -0.88 -13.31 19.64
CA LEU A 81 -2.16 -13.40 18.94
C LEU A 81 -1.99 -13.93 17.52
N ALA A 82 -3.09 -14.42 16.91
CA ALA A 82 -3.11 -14.64 15.47
C ALA A 82 -3.38 -13.31 14.73
N ALA A 83 -2.70 -13.09 13.61
CA ALA A 83 -2.83 -11.88 12.80
C ALA A 83 -4.25 -11.68 12.26
N VAL A 84 -4.96 -12.78 11.98
CA VAL A 84 -6.35 -12.75 11.49
C VAL A 84 -7.31 -12.23 12.56
N ASP A 85 -7.12 -12.62 13.82
CA ASP A 85 -7.93 -12.13 14.94
C ASP A 85 -7.71 -10.62 15.13
N LEU A 86 -6.46 -10.16 15.01
CA LEU A 86 -6.14 -8.74 15.06
C LEU A 86 -6.76 -7.97 13.89
N ALA A 87 -6.76 -8.54 12.69
CA ALA A 87 -7.38 -7.94 11.52
C ALA A 87 -8.91 -7.86 11.65
N GLU A 88 -9.56 -8.87 12.23
CA GLU A 88 -11.01 -8.85 12.49
C GLU A 88 -11.39 -7.65 13.37
N VAL A 89 -10.66 -7.43 14.47
CA VAL A 89 -10.90 -6.31 15.41
C VAL A 89 -10.55 -4.94 14.83
N TRP A 90 -9.58 -4.84 13.91
CA TRP A 90 -9.13 -3.53 13.40
C TRP A 90 -9.86 -3.07 12.14
N PHE A 91 -10.48 -3.98 11.37
CA PHE A 91 -11.09 -3.66 10.09
C PHE A 91 -12.59 -3.97 10.00
N VAL A 92 -13.14 -4.83 10.85
CA VAL A 92 -14.53 -5.31 10.74
C VAL A 92 -15.38 -4.91 11.94
N ASP A 93 -14.84 -5.03 13.16
CA ASP A 93 -15.43 -4.57 14.42
C ASP A 93 -14.77 -3.28 14.95
#